data_AF-A0A935DTJ8-F1
#
_entry.id   AF-A0A935DTJ8-F1
#
_cell.length_a   1.000
_cell.length_b   1.000
_cell.length_c   1.000
_cell.angle_alpha   90.00
_cell.angle_beta   90.00
_cell.angle_gamma   90.00
#
_symmetry.space_group_name_H-M   'P 1'
#
loop_
_entity.id
_entity.type
_entity.pdbx_description
1 polymer ?
#
loop_
_entity_poly.entity_id
_entity_poly.type
_entity_poly.pdbx_seq_one_letter_code
_entity_poly.pdbx_strand_id
1 'polypeptide(L)'
;MDGMQIVRVLGTLLLWCIASLAPAADFPSVYPQARTIFPDAEAYGGFEGKPPSVAAYRGGRIIGYLFLTEDVLRIPAYSGKHINTMVGIDPEGRIVGLSIVQHDEPILAVGITQDRLNRYVAQYEGKSAYDRVTIGAERKGYVAIDGITGATITVMVQNATVMRSVKLVAEARGIRNPGLAGSADGSQATEQPRLAQQSSPALFPATPSRSAVESAAVPEVAGIRARADRSAGGMAPGWSAPETARPDFSRQTPPLVHGVVPLSRDMPPQVIAPLPARPGTWTPPQEEPAWIAIWQNRTFDIAVLVIGLATLSFILVFQDWLAKYPAALIYVRNGFHVYTLFFIGWWGLAQLSVINVLTFVTSFMQGFQWENFLIDPMLFILWGFVAMTLLLWGRGVYCGWLCPFGALQELILIASRKLKLPEVEFSDAVHERLVALKYIILILLFGVSLQSIAEAAWYAEVEPFKTVISMRFNREWNYVLYAVILIGVAAVNRKFYCKYLCPLGAALAIPGRFRLFEWWLRRRKECGKPCQVCANRCSVRAIRPTGEINANECHYCLDCQVIYYNDKVCLPLIDRRKRREQQLVRGRESGANNPLQAMDTSREHSDGILTENKH
;
A
#
# COMPACT_ATOMS: atom_id res chain seq x y z
N MET A 1 -51.24 7.94 -45.41
CA MET A 1 -50.42 8.07 -44.20
C MET A 1 -51.35 7.94 -43.01
N ASP A 2 -51.20 6.86 -42.23
CA ASP A 2 -52.09 6.54 -41.11
C ASP A 2 -52.06 7.63 -40.04
N GLY A 3 -53.21 7.96 -39.45
CA GLY A 3 -53.35 9.01 -38.43
C GLY A 3 -52.39 8.85 -37.24
N MET A 4 -51.93 7.62 -36.98
CA MET A 4 -50.96 7.32 -35.92
C MET A 4 -49.51 7.76 -36.26
N GLN A 5 -49.16 7.88 -37.53
CA GLN A 5 -47.89 8.47 -37.98
C GLN A 5 -47.89 9.99 -37.80
N ILE A 6 -49.01 10.65 -38.09
CA ILE A 6 -49.16 12.10 -37.95
C ILE A 6 -49.08 12.52 -36.47
N VAL A 7 -49.72 11.77 -35.56
CA VAL A 7 -49.64 12.03 -34.11
C VAL A 7 -48.22 11.81 -33.57
N ARG A 8 -47.48 10.80 -34.06
CA ARG A 8 -46.08 10.58 -33.68
C ARG A 8 -45.16 11.71 -34.18
N VAL A 9 -45.34 12.17 -35.41
CA VAL A 9 -44.54 13.25 -35.99
C VAL A 9 -44.83 14.60 -35.33
N LEU A 10 -46.11 14.89 -35.03
CA LEU A 10 -46.47 16.09 -34.26
C LEU A 10 -45.99 16.01 -32.82
N GLY A 11 -46.04 14.83 -32.19
CA GLY A 11 -45.50 14.62 -30.85
C GLY A 11 -43.99 14.80 -30.78
N THR A 12 -43.23 14.29 -31.75
CA THR A 12 -41.77 14.50 -31.81
C THR A 12 -41.40 15.93 -32.14
N LEU A 13 -42.14 16.61 -33.02
CA LEU A 13 -41.95 18.04 -33.29
C LEU A 13 -42.27 18.92 -32.07
N LEU A 14 -43.31 18.59 -31.31
CA LEU A 14 -43.65 19.28 -30.08
C LEU A 14 -42.58 19.06 -28.99
N LEU A 15 -42.07 17.85 -28.84
CA LEU A 15 -40.95 17.54 -27.95
C LEU A 15 -39.66 18.25 -28.37
N TRP A 16 -39.39 18.37 -29.67
CA TRP A 16 -38.26 19.15 -30.20
C TRP A 16 -38.44 20.65 -29.94
N CYS A 17 -39.63 21.21 -30.13
CA CYS A 17 -39.92 22.60 -29.81
C CYS A 17 -39.79 22.89 -28.31
N ILE A 18 -40.28 21.99 -27.45
CA ILE A 18 -40.16 22.14 -25.98
C ILE A 18 -38.68 22.02 -25.55
N ALA A 19 -37.90 21.11 -26.15
CA ALA A 19 -36.46 21.00 -25.90
C ALA A 19 -35.68 22.24 -26.37
N SER A 20 -36.15 22.93 -27.42
CA SER A 20 -35.54 24.17 -27.95
C SER A 20 -35.83 25.41 -27.10
N LEU A 21 -36.79 25.32 -26.16
CA LEU A 21 -37.21 26.38 -25.24
C LEU A 21 -36.58 26.25 -23.84
N ALA A 22 -35.78 25.20 -23.60
CA ALA A 22 -35.04 25.08 -22.35
C ALA A 22 -33.95 26.17 -22.30
N PRO A 23 -33.95 27.08 -21.31
CA PRO A 23 -32.82 27.97 -21.12
C PRO A 23 -31.56 27.12 -20.90
N ALA A 24 -30.48 27.44 -21.60
CA ALA A 24 -29.18 26.80 -21.36
C ALA A 24 -28.89 26.91 -19.85
N ALA A 25 -28.75 25.78 -19.18
CA ALA A 25 -28.44 25.76 -17.76
C ALA A 25 -27.15 26.56 -17.53
N ASP A 26 -27.26 27.66 -16.80
CA ASP A 26 -26.12 28.50 -16.45
C ASP A 26 -25.11 27.65 -15.64
N PHE A 27 -23.81 27.77 -15.92
CA PHE A 27 -22.78 26.88 -15.33
C PHE A 27 -22.86 26.78 -13.79
N PRO A 28 -23.11 27.88 -13.05
CA PRO A 28 -23.32 27.85 -11.59
C PRO A 28 -24.59 27.14 -11.13
N SER A 29 -25.60 26.96 -11.99
CA SER A 29 -26.81 26.21 -11.64
C SER A 29 -26.54 24.70 -11.54
N VAL A 30 -25.59 24.21 -12.34
CA VAL A 30 -25.11 22.82 -12.30
C VAL A 30 -24.02 22.65 -11.25
N TYR A 31 -23.13 23.64 -11.14
CA TYR A 31 -22.00 23.64 -10.21
C TYR A 31 -22.03 24.85 -9.27
N PRO A 32 -22.81 24.80 -8.17
CA PRO A 32 -22.91 25.92 -7.23
C PRO A 32 -21.56 26.31 -6.59
N GLN A 33 -20.60 25.37 -6.55
CA GLN A 33 -19.25 25.58 -6.04
C GLN A 33 -18.47 26.65 -6.82
N ALA A 34 -18.81 26.87 -8.10
CA ALA A 34 -18.16 27.86 -8.95
C ALA A 34 -18.24 29.29 -8.37
N ARG A 35 -19.37 29.63 -7.72
CA ARG A 35 -19.57 30.93 -7.04
C ARG A 35 -18.78 31.04 -5.74
N THR A 36 -18.44 29.92 -5.11
CA THR A 36 -17.62 29.92 -3.90
C THR A 36 -16.15 30.17 -4.25
N ILE A 37 -15.68 29.61 -5.36
CA ILE A 37 -14.29 29.75 -5.81
C ILE A 37 -14.04 31.12 -6.45
N PHE A 38 -14.97 31.62 -7.27
CA PHE A 38 -14.89 32.97 -7.86
C PHE A 38 -16.12 33.81 -7.45
N PRO A 39 -16.13 34.40 -6.25
CA PRO A 39 -17.30 35.12 -5.72
C PRO A 39 -17.64 36.38 -6.52
N ASP A 40 -16.65 37.07 -7.07
CA ASP A 40 -16.88 38.27 -7.89
C ASP A 40 -16.83 37.99 -9.41
N ALA A 41 -17.11 36.75 -9.84
CA ALA A 41 -17.41 36.46 -11.25
C ALA A 41 -18.83 36.93 -11.60
N GLU A 42 -18.96 37.67 -12.70
CA GLU A 42 -20.24 38.14 -13.24
C GLU A 42 -20.82 37.15 -14.27
N ALA A 43 -19.95 36.39 -14.96
CA ALA A 43 -20.34 35.39 -15.95
C ALA A 43 -19.32 34.25 -16.05
N TYR A 44 -19.77 33.10 -16.56
CA TYR A 44 -18.94 31.93 -16.82
C TYR A 44 -19.10 31.49 -18.28
N GLY A 45 -18.01 31.08 -18.91
CA GLY A 45 -18.00 30.54 -20.28
C GLY A 45 -18.48 29.07 -20.35
N GLY A 46 -18.36 28.48 -21.53
CA GLY A 46 -18.50 27.03 -21.73
C GLY A 46 -17.19 26.29 -21.44
N PHE A 47 -17.25 24.95 -21.40
CA PHE A 47 -16.04 24.13 -21.40
C PHE A 47 -15.34 24.25 -22.75
N GLU A 48 -14.13 24.79 -22.73
CA GLU A 48 -13.32 25.00 -23.94
C GLU A 48 -11.92 24.44 -23.75
N GLY A 49 -11.22 24.17 -24.86
CA GLY A 49 -9.83 23.74 -24.86
C GLY A 49 -9.61 22.24 -24.58
N LYS A 50 -8.34 21.83 -24.59
CA LYS A 50 -7.87 20.49 -24.22
C LYS A 50 -6.65 20.65 -23.30
N PRO A 51 -6.72 20.30 -22.01
CA PRO A 51 -7.90 19.81 -21.29
C PRO A 51 -9.03 20.85 -21.17
N PRO A 52 -10.29 20.42 -21.01
CA PRO A 52 -11.45 21.31 -20.97
C PRO A 52 -11.46 22.17 -19.69
N SER A 53 -11.67 23.47 -19.84
CA SER A 53 -11.86 24.40 -18.72
C SER A 53 -12.82 25.54 -19.08
N VAL A 54 -13.44 26.12 -18.06
CA VAL A 54 -14.42 27.22 -18.12
C VAL A 54 -13.74 28.51 -17.69
N ALA A 55 -13.85 29.58 -18.48
CA ALA A 55 -13.36 30.91 -18.09
C ALA A 55 -14.38 31.61 -17.18
N ALA A 56 -13.89 32.25 -16.11
CA ALA A 56 -14.68 33.14 -15.26
C ALA A 56 -14.40 34.60 -15.64
N TYR A 57 -15.45 35.42 -15.73
CA TYR A 57 -15.37 36.80 -16.21
C TYR A 57 -15.83 37.83 -15.17
N ARG A 58 -15.20 39.00 -15.16
CA ARG A 58 -15.64 40.21 -14.43
C ARG A 58 -15.40 41.44 -15.30
N GLY A 59 -16.44 42.22 -15.57
CA GLY A 59 -16.34 43.40 -16.44
C GLY A 59 -15.78 43.06 -17.84
N GLY A 60 -16.08 41.87 -18.36
CA GLY A 60 -15.58 41.37 -19.66
C GLY A 60 -14.12 40.90 -19.67
N ARG A 61 -13.41 40.89 -18.53
CA ARG A 61 -12.04 40.36 -18.40
C ARG A 61 -12.04 39.00 -17.74
N ILE A 62 -11.13 38.12 -18.17
CA ILE A 62 -10.93 36.80 -17.54
C ILE A 62 -10.24 37.01 -16.19
N ILE A 63 -10.88 36.56 -15.13
CA ILE A 63 -10.33 36.58 -13.76
C ILE A 63 -9.78 35.21 -13.34
N GLY A 64 -10.00 34.17 -14.15
CA GLY A 64 -9.46 32.84 -13.92
C GLY A 64 -10.16 31.74 -14.74
N TYR A 65 -9.74 30.51 -14.51
CA TYR A 65 -10.28 29.31 -15.15
C TYR A 65 -10.73 28.29 -14.11
N LEU A 66 -11.86 27.64 -14.36
CA LEU A 66 -12.42 26.54 -13.59
C LEU A 66 -12.36 25.25 -14.40
N PHE A 67 -12.06 24.12 -13.78
CA PHE A 67 -12.12 22.81 -14.42
C PHE A 67 -12.44 21.72 -13.41
N LEU A 68 -12.85 20.56 -13.92
CA LEU A 68 -13.08 19.35 -13.15
C LEU A 68 -11.90 18.41 -13.35
N THR A 69 -11.31 17.91 -12.27
CA THR A 69 -10.19 16.96 -12.37
C THR A 69 -10.55 15.72 -13.18
N GLU A 70 -11.80 15.26 -13.13
CA GLU A 70 -12.31 14.12 -13.89
C GLU A 70 -12.21 14.31 -15.42
N ASP A 71 -12.30 15.54 -15.90
CA ASP A 71 -12.22 15.85 -17.34
C ASP A 71 -10.79 16.14 -17.80
N VAL A 72 -9.86 16.28 -16.86
CA VAL A 72 -8.44 16.54 -17.13
C VAL A 72 -7.59 15.29 -16.95
N LEU A 73 -7.64 14.68 -15.75
CA LEU A 73 -6.79 13.57 -15.37
C LEU A 73 -7.49 12.67 -14.34
N ARG A 74 -7.67 11.39 -14.70
CA ARG A 74 -8.35 10.39 -13.86
C ARG A 74 -7.33 9.47 -13.20
N ILE A 75 -6.87 9.84 -12.00
CA ILE A 75 -6.05 8.96 -11.17
C ILE A 75 -6.96 8.23 -10.17
N PRO A 76 -6.98 6.88 -10.14
CA PRO A 76 -7.77 6.13 -9.19
C PRO A 76 -7.25 6.31 -7.76
N ALA A 77 -8.15 6.53 -6.81
CA ALA A 77 -7.87 6.67 -5.39
C ALA A 77 -8.11 5.35 -4.64
N TYR A 78 -8.25 5.37 -3.31
CA TYR A 78 -8.31 4.14 -2.49
C TYR A 78 -9.52 3.26 -2.82
N SER A 79 -10.64 3.87 -3.21
CA SER A 79 -11.84 3.15 -3.67
C SER A 79 -11.68 2.47 -5.04
N GLY A 80 -10.57 2.73 -5.75
CA GLY A 80 -10.38 2.37 -7.15
C GLY A 80 -11.10 3.31 -8.13
N LYS A 81 -11.88 4.27 -7.64
CA LYS A 81 -12.50 5.35 -8.43
C LYS A 81 -11.73 6.66 -8.26
N HIS A 82 -11.88 7.59 -9.20
CA HIS A 82 -11.28 8.92 -9.13
C HIS A 82 -12.10 9.87 -8.25
N ILE A 83 -11.43 10.89 -7.70
CA ILE A 83 -12.05 11.96 -6.93
C ILE A 83 -12.27 13.16 -7.85
N ASN A 84 -13.52 13.52 -8.08
CA ASN A 84 -13.86 14.66 -8.90
C ASN A 84 -13.82 15.94 -8.05
N THR A 85 -12.85 16.79 -8.35
CA THR A 85 -12.61 18.06 -7.67
C THR A 85 -12.72 19.19 -8.69
N MET A 86 -13.52 20.20 -8.36
CA MET A 86 -13.52 21.46 -9.07
C MET A 86 -12.36 22.30 -8.58
N VAL A 87 -11.56 22.80 -9.51
CA VAL A 87 -10.38 23.62 -9.21
C VAL A 87 -10.47 24.92 -9.98
N GLY A 88 -10.25 26.04 -9.29
CA GLY A 88 -10.10 27.36 -9.88
C GLY A 88 -8.66 27.84 -9.85
N ILE A 89 -8.18 28.39 -10.96
CA ILE A 89 -6.85 28.98 -11.09
C ILE A 89 -6.94 30.42 -11.60
N ASP A 90 -6.07 31.30 -11.09
CA ASP A 90 -5.91 32.66 -11.59
C ASP A 90 -5.12 32.68 -12.92
N PRO A 91 -5.09 33.79 -13.65
CA PRO A 91 -4.33 33.93 -14.89
C PRO A 91 -2.81 33.77 -14.72
N GLU A 92 -2.29 33.85 -13.50
CA GLU A 92 -0.89 33.61 -13.16
C GLU A 92 -0.59 32.15 -12.79
N GLY A 93 -1.62 31.29 -12.77
CA GLY A 93 -1.51 29.86 -12.47
C GLY A 93 -1.41 29.56 -10.98
N ARG A 94 -1.87 30.45 -10.10
CA ARG A 94 -2.11 30.11 -8.69
C ARG A 94 -3.52 29.61 -8.51
N ILE A 95 -3.67 28.71 -7.54
CA ILE A 95 -4.95 28.12 -7.22
C ILE A 95 -5.75 29.11 -6.36
N VAL A 96 -6.92 29.50 -6.84
CA VAL A 96 -7.85 30.41 -6.14
C VAL A 96 -8.72 29.65 -5.16
N GLY A 97 -9.06 28.39 -5.47
CA GLY A 97 -9.86 27.56 -4.60
C GLY A 97 -10.17 26.19 -5.18
N LEU A 98 -10.59 25.28 -4.31
CA LEU A 98 -11.01 23.94 -4.68
C LEU A 98 -12.27 23.55 -3.94
N SER A 99 -13.08 22.73 -4.59
CA SER A 99 -14.19 22.04 -3.95
C SER A 99 -14.29 20.63 -4.49
N ILE A 100 -14.45 19.66 -3.60
CA ILE A 100 -14.71 18.27 -3.99
C ILE A 100 -16.17 18.20 -4.43
N VAL A 101 -16.40 17.83 -5.69
CA VAL A 101 -17.73 17.74 -6.30
C VAL A 101 -18.32 16.36 -6.03
N GLN A 102 -17.53 15.32 -6.22
CA GLN A 102 -17.94 13.94 -6.02
C GLN A 102 -16.75 13.06 -5.63
N HIS A 103 -16.96 12.17 -4.67
CA HIS A 103 -16.01 11.11 -4.36
C HIS A 103 -16.72 9.86 -3.82
N ASP A 104 -16.13 8.70 -4.07
CA ASP A 104 -16.56 7.40 -3.52
C ASP A 104 -15.60 6.89 -2.42
N GLU A 105 -14.74 7.77 -1.92
CA GLU A 105 -13.74 7.42 -0.92
C GLU A 105 -14.38 7.11 0.44
N PRO A 106 -13.97 6.04 1.14
CA PRO A 106 -14.54 5.68 2.43
C PRO A 106 -14.10 6.62 3.57
N ILE A 107 -13.54 7.78 3.28
CA ILE A 107 -13.00 8.73 4.27
C ILE A 107 -14.06 9.18 5.28
N LEU A 108 -15.29 9.46 4.83
CA LEU A 108 -16.40 9.83 5.71
C LEU A 108 -16.83 8.65 6.59
N ALA A 109 -16.80 7.43 6.04
CA ALA A 109 -17.10 6.19 6.77
C ALA A 109 -16.03 5.85 7.83
N VAL A 110 -14.79 6.33 7.67
CA VAL A 110 -13.71 6.20 8.67
C VAL A 110 -13.85 7.27 9.78
N GLY A 111 -14.89 8.11 9.76
CA GLY A 111 -15.17 9.13 10.78
C GLY A 111 -14.49 10.48 10.52
N ILE A 112 -14.00 10.73 9.30
CA ILE A 112 -13.51 12.05 8.90
C ILE A 112 -14.73 12.93 8.58
N THR A 113 -14.84 14.09 9.23
CA THR A 113 -15.95 15.02 8.98
C THR A 113 -15.75 15.81 7.68
N GLN A 114 -16.85 16.27 7.09
CA GLN A 114 -16.82 17.14 5.91
C GLN A 114 -15.98 18.41 6.17
N ASP A 115 -16.04 18.97 7.38
CA ASP A 115 -15.23 20.14 7.77
C ASP A 115 -13.72 19.87 7.75
N ARG A 116 -13.29 18.65 8.12
CA ARG A 116 -11.88 18.29 8.06
C ARG A 116 -11.42 18.15 6.60
N LEU A 117 -12.29 17.66 5.73
CA LEU A 117 -12.02 17.59 4.30
C LEU A 117 -11.95 19.00 3.69
N ASN A 118 -12.89 19.89 4.02
CA ASN A 118 -12.88 21.28 3.58
C ASN A 118 -11.62 22.03 4.03
N ARG A 119 -11.19 21.86 5.28
CA ARG A 119 -9.92 22.40 5.78
C ARG A 119 -8.71 21.85 5.04
N TYR A 120 -8.74 20.59 4.62
CA TYR A 120 -7.68 20.01 3.83
C TYR A 120 -7.58 20.68 2.44
N VAL A 121 -8.69 20.81 1.72
CA VAL A 121 -8.67 21.42 0.37
C VAL A 121 -8.37 22.92 0.41
N ALA A 122 -8.73 23.63 1.49
CA ALA A 122 -8.43 25.05 1.66
C ALA A 122 -6.90 25.35 1.69
N GLN A 123 -6.06 24.39 2.07
CA GLN A 123 -4.60 24.59 2.14
C GLN A 123 -3.93 24.82 0.77
N TYR A 124 -4.62 24.47 -0.32
CA TYR A 124 -4.12 24.67 -1.68
C TYR A 124 -4.30 26.11 -2.18
N GLU A 125 -5.10 26.94 -1.51
CA GLU A 125 -5.30 28.33 -1.88
C GLU A 125 -3.96 29.09 -1.89
N GLY A 126 -3.71 29.82 -2.98
CA GLY A 126 -2.48 30.57 -3.21
C GLY A 126 -1.28 29.74 -3.68
N LYS A 127 -1.37 28.41 -3.75
CA LYS A 127 -0.27 27.57 -4.28
C LYS A 127 -0.18 27.69 -5.80
N SER A 128 1.03 27.64 -6.34
CA SER A 128 1.28 27.73 -7.78
C SER A 128 1.12 26.36 -8.46
N ALA A 129 0.69 26.38 -9.72
CA ALA A 129 0.70 25.25 -10.65
C ALA A 129 2.08 24.57 -10.76
N TYR A 130 3.15 25.29 -10.44
CA TYR A 130 4.52 24.80 -10.52
C TYR A 130 5.14 24.43 -9.17
N ASP A 131 4.38 24.57 -8.08
CA ASP A 131 4.84 24.15 -6.75
C ASP A 131 4.94 22.63 -6.68
N ARG A 132 6.01 22.15 -6.04
CA ARG A 132 6.15 20.74 -5.69
C ARG A 132 5.50 20.51 -4.34
N VAL A 133 4.23 20.14 -4.33
CA VAL A 133 3.47 19.95 -3.10
C VAL A 133 3.71 18.55 -2.52
N THR A 134 4.03 18.48 -1.22
CA THR A 134 4.21 17.25 -0.45
C THR A 134 3.20 17.17 0.70
N ILE A 135 2.78 15.96 1.07
CA ILE A 135 1.82 15.75 2.15
C ILE A 135 2.52 15.25 3.41
N GLY A 136 2.29 15.92 4.53
CA GLY A 136 2.61 15.44 5.88
C GLY A 136 4.09 15.39 6.27
N ALA A 137 5.00 15.77 5.37
CA ALA A 137 6.43 15.86 5.66
C ALA A 137 7.05 17.09 4.98
N GLU A 138 7.76 17.91 5.74
CA GLU A 138 8.54 19.02 5.20
C GLU A 138 9.75 18.50 4.42
N ARG A 139 9.93 18.98 3.20
CA ARG A 139 11.07 18.64 2.35
C ARG A 139 11.62 19.92 1.72
N LYS A 140 12.94 20.06 1.72
CA LYS A 140 13.62 21.23 1.14
C LYS A 140 13.28 21.33 -0.36
N GLY A 141 12.73 22.47 -0.77
CA GLY A 141 12.27 22.73 -2.16
C GLY A 141 10.86 22.21 -2.48
N TYR A 142 10.08 21.79 -1.47
CA TYR A 142 8.68 21.40 -1.60
C TYR A 142 7.80 22.26 -0.70
N VAL A 143 6.55 22.45 -1.10
CA VAL A 143 5.52 23.11 -0.30
C VAL A 143 4.76 22.03 0.47
N ALA A 144 4.78 22.08 1.80
CA ALA A 144 4.08 21.10 2.63
C ALA A 144 2.60 21.47 2.79
N ILE A 145 1.75 20.45 2.74
CA ILE A 145 0.33 20.50 3.10
C ILE A 145 0.07 19.39 4.13
N ASP A 146 -0.78 19.68 5.11
CA ASP A 146 -1.15 18.70 6.14
C ASP A 146 -2.00 17.58 5.52
N GLY A 147 -1.65 16.33 5.82
CA GLY A 147 -2.45 15.17 5.45
C GLY A 147 -3.62 14.93 6.39
N ILE A 148 -4.56 14.06 5.97
CA ILE A 148 -5.63 13.56 6.84
C ILE A 148 -5.22 12.21 7.41
N THR A 149 -5.10 12.13 8.74
CA THR A 149 -4.82 10.87 9.45
C THR A 149 -5.86 9.81 9.10
N GLY A 150 -5.41 8.63 8.66
CA GLY A 150 -6.27 7.52 8.26
C GLY A 150 -6.77 7.58 6.80
N ALA A 151 -6.47 8.66 6.07
CA ALA A 151 -6.83 8.82 4.66
C ALA A 151 -5.61 9.16 3.78
N THR A 152 -4.42 8.69 4.18
CA THR A 152 -3.13 9.05 3.57
C THR A 152 -3.08 8.78 2.06
N ILE A 153 -3.55 7.62 1.60
CA ILE A 153 -3.57 7.26 0.17
C ILE A 153 -4.49 8.21 -0.60
N THR A 154 -5.71 8.40 -0.09
CA THR A 154 -6.72 9.29 -0.67
C THR A 154 -6.19 10.71 -0.85
N VAL A 155 -5.64 11.32 0.21
CA VAL A 155 -5.13 12.70 0.13
C VAL A 155 -3.93 12.82 -0.79
N MET A 156 -3.04 11.81 -0.82
CA MET A 156 -1.88 11.80 -1.70
C MET A 156 -2.26 11.68 -3.17
N VAL A 157 -3.22 10.79 -3.50
CA VAL A 157 -3.76 10.71 -4.86
C VAL A 157 -4.47 12.00 -5.23
N GLN A 158 -5.27 12.57 -4.33
CA GLN A 158 -5.94 13.85 -4.58
C GLN A 158 -4.94 14.97 -4.88
N ASN A 159 -3.86 15.09 -4.11
CA ASN A 159 -2.78 16.05 -4.37
C ASN A 159 -2.17 15.84 -5.76
N ALA A 160 -1.83 14.59 -6.09
CA ALA A 160 -1.25 14.27 -7.39
C ALA A 160 -2.21 14.63 -8.53
N THR A 161 -3.50 14.31 -8.40
CA THR A 161 -4.53 14.63 -9.39
C THR A 161 -4.67 16.15 -9.54
N VAL A 162 -4.87 16.87 -8.43
CA VAL A 162 -5.05 18.33 -8.42
C VAL A 162 -3.85 19.03 -9.04
N MET A 163 -2.64 18.79 -8.53
CA MET A 163 -1.46 19.55 -8.97
C MET A 163 -1.11 19.27 -10.43
N ARG A 164 -1.30 18.03 -10.90
CA ARG A 164 -1.10 17.69 -12.32
C ARG A 164 -2.16 18.31 -13.22
N SER A 165 -3.43 18.24 -12.82
CA SER A 165 -4.52 18.85 -13.58
C SER A 165 -4.37 20.37 -13.67
N VAL A 166 -4.02 21.03 -12.55
CA VAL A 166 -3.72 22.46 -12.49
C VAL A 166 -2.62 22.83 -13.48
N LYS A 167 -1.52 22.08 -13.46
CA LYS A 167 -0.40 22.33 -14.37
C LYS A 167 -0.78 22.14 -15.84
N LEU A 168 -1.46 21.05 -16.18
CA LEU A 168 -1.91 20.78 -17.56
C LEU A 168 -2.84 21.87 -18.08
N VAL A 169 -3.77 22.35 -17.25
CA VAL A 169 -4.69 23.44 -17.62
C VAL A 169 -3.92 24.76 -17.73
N ALA A 170 -3.02 25.07 -16.79
CA ALA A 170 -2.20 26.28 -16.84
C ALA A 170 -1.36 26.33 -18.13
N GLU A 171 -0.67 25.25 -18.48
CA GLU A 171 0.12 25.15 -19.70
C GLU A 171 -0.74 25.28 -20.97
N ALA A 172 -1.91 24.63 -21.00
CA ALA A 172 -2.84 24.73 -22.13
C ALA A 172 -3.43 26.14 -22.31
N ARG A 173 -3.49 26.94 -21.23
CA ARG A 173 -3.92 28.34 -21.27
C ARG A 173 -2.76 29.32 -21.47
N GLY A 174 -1.55 28.81 -21.75
CA GLY A 174 -0.37 29.63 -22.00
C GLY A 174 0.21 30.30 -20.75
N ILE A 175 -0.27 29.92 -19.56
CA ILE A 175 0.31 30.31 -18.30
C ILE A 175 1.65 29.59 -18.18
N ARG A 176 2.73 30.33 -17.94
CA ARG A 176 4.11 29.80 -17.90
C ARG A 176 4.69 29.97 -16.51
N ASN A 177 5.64 29.11 -16.18
CA ASN A 177 6.37 29.19 -14.91
C ASN A 177 7.01 30.58 -14.76
N PRO A 178 6.75 31.32 -13.66
CA PRO A 178 7.36 32.62 -13.39
C PRO A 178 8.89 32.62 -13.48
N GLY A 179 9.54 31.47 -13.24
CA GLY A 179 10.99 31.30 -13.38
C GLY A 179 11.51 31.27 -14.83
N LEU A 180 10.64 31.25 -15.85
CA LEU A 180 10.98 31.27 -17.27
C LEU A 180 10.79 32.65 -17.94
N ALA A 181 10.24 33.64 -17.22
CA ALA A 181 9.82 34.92 -17.81
C ALA A 181 10.99 35.87 -18.19
N GLY A 182 12.24 35.47 -17.97
CA GLY A 182 13.44 36.29 -18.27
C GLY A 182 14.04 36.13 -19.68
N SER A 183 13.45 35.33 -20.57
CA SER A 183 14.06 35.01 -21.87
C SER A 183 13.07 35.03 -23.02
N ALA A 184 12.27 36.10 -23.09
CA ALA A 184 11.46 36.41 -24.25
C ALA A 184 11.59 37.90 -24.57
N ASP A 185 12.78 38.31 -25.00
CA ASP A 185 12.89 39.47 -25.87
C ASP A 185 14.07 39.30 -26.84
N GLY A 186 13.80 39.48 -28.13
CA GLY A 186 14.81 39.45 -29.19
C GLY A 186 14.92 38.15 -29.98
N SER A 187 13.96 37.87 -30.86
CA SER A 187 14.30 37.47 -32.24
C SER A 187 13.08 37.61 -33.15
N GLN A 188 12.90 38.81 -33.68
CA GLN A 188 12.21 38.95 -34.97
C GLN A 188 13.10 38.34 -36.05
N ALA A 189 12.63 37.31 -36.74
CA ALA A 189 13.22 36.87 -38.00
C ALA A 189 12.11 36.37 -38.93
N THR A 190 11.74 37.30 -39.81
CA THR A 190 11.15 37.21 -41.15
C THR A 190 10.81 35.83 -41.69
N GLU A 191 9.54 35.72 -42.07
CA GLU A 191 8.93 34.66 -42.84
C GLU A 191 9.43 34.63 -44.30
N GLN A 192 9.87 33.46 -44.78
CA GLN A 192 9.81 33.09 -46.19
C GLN A 192 9.52 31.58 -46.33
N PRO A 193 8.57 31.17 -47.18
CA PRO A 193 8.16 29.77 -47.32
C PRO A 193 9.05 29.04 -48.32
N ARG A 194 9.40 27.78 -48.04
CA ARG A 194 9.91 26.88 -49.08
C ARG A 194 9.40 25.45 -48.90
N LEU A 195 9.06 24.88 -50.05
CA LEU A 195 8.31 23.65 -50.28
C LEU A 195 8.95 22.38 -49.72
N ALA A 196 8.07 21.40 -49.53
CA ALA A 196 8.31 20.00 -49.25
C ALA A 196 9.39 19.34 -50.13
N GLN A 197 10.14 18.40 -49.56
CA GLN A 197 10.31 17.09 -50.18
C GLN A 197 10.82 16.02 -49.22
N GLN A 198 10.14 14.88 -49.30
CA GLN A 198 10.41 13.60 -48.68
C GLN A 198 11.69 12.98 -49.23
N SER A 199 12.46 12.28 -48.39
CA SER A 199 13.00 10.93 -48.68
C SER A 199 13.92 10.44 -47.54
N SER A 200 13.55 9.29 -46.96
CA SER A 200 14.52 8.30 -46.45
C SER A 200 14.97 7.42 -47.62
N PRO A 201 16.14 6.74 -47.54
CA PRO A 201 16.08 5.35 -47.08
C PRO A 201 17.35 4.80 -46.37
N ALA A 202 17.12 3.72 -45.58
CA ALA A 202 17.95 2.51 -45.39
C ALA A 202 19.40 2.59 -44.84
N LEU A 203 20.07 1.52 -44.36
CA LEU A 203 19.79 0.36 -43.49
C LEU A 203 21.16 -0.39 -43.35
N PHE A 204 21.69 -0.56 -42.12
CA PHE A 204 22.67 -1.61 -41.63
C PHE A 204 24.15 -1.69 -42.13
N PRO A 205 25.08 -2.46 -41.45
CA PRO A 205 25.11 -3.07 -40.09
C PRO A 205 26.44 -3.00 -39.26
N ALA A 206 26.32 -3.31 -37.95
CA ALA A 206 27.18 -4.06 -36.98
C ALA A 206 28.72 -3.84 -36.77
N THR A 207 29.08 -3.42 -35.53
CA THR A 207 30.12 -3.84 -34.50
C THR A 207 31.35 -4.73 -34.84
N PRO A 208 32.36 -4.94 -33.94
CA PRO A 208 32.81 -4.27 -32.69
C PRO A 208 34.35 -4.05 -32.55
N SER A 209 34.84 -3.28 -31.56
CA SER A 209 36.17 -3.51 -30.96
C SER A 209 36.31 -2.95 -29.53
N ARG A 210 37.12 -3.66 -28.73
CA ARG A 210 37.40 -3.49 -27.29
C ARG A 210 38.68 -2.67 -27.04
N SER A 211 38.81 -2.24 -25.78
CA SER A 211 40.04 -1.95 -24.98
C SER A 211 40.89 -0.73 -25.38
N ALA A 212 41.55 0.03 -24.51
CA ALA A 212 41.64 0.20 -23.05
C ALA A 212 42.60 1.40 -22.79
N VAL A 213 42.67 1.87 -21.53
CA VAL A 213 43.72 2.76 -20.94
C VAL A 213 43.61 4.23 -21.43
N GLU A 214 43.74 5.32 -20.66
CA GLU A 214 44.67 5.66 -19.59
C GLU A 214 44.23 6.92 -18.80
N SER A 215 44.94 7.15 -17.70
CA SER A 215 44.87 8.08 -16.56
C SER A 215 44.78 9.61 -16.74
N ALA A 216 44.59 10.26 -15.57
CA ALA A 216 45.06 11.60 -15.13
C ALA A 216 44.07 12.77 -15.37
N ALA A 217 43.90 13.77 -14.49
CA ALA A 217 44.43 14.09 -13.17
C ALA A 217 43.50 15.13 -12.50
N VAL A 218 43.51 15.15 -11.17
CA VAL A 218 42.97 16.20 -10.30
C VAL A 218 44.08 17.25 -10.07
N PRO A 219 43.76 18.55 -9.93
CA PRO A 219 44.63 19.46 -9.19
C PRO A 219 44.05 19.76 -7.80
N GLU A 220 44.89 19.51 -6.81
CA GLU A 220 44.84 19.97 -5.43
C GLU A 220 45.65 21.27 -5.32
N VAL A 221 45.17 22.28 -4.56
CA VAL A 221 46.05 23.15 -3.76
C VAL A 221 45.34 23.59 -2.47
N ALA A 222 46.04 23.35 -1.36
CA ALA A 222 45.91 23.79 0.04
C ALA A 222 45.42 25.25 0.25
N GLY A 223 44.80 25.67 1.35
CA GLY A 223 44.90 25.29 2.77
C GLY A 223 45.40 26.52 3.57
N ILE A 224 44.80 26.81 4.74
CA ILE A 224 45.44 27.32 5.99
C ILE A 224 44.40 27.79 7.03
N ARG A 225 44.37 27.03 8.12
CA ARG A 225 44.20 27.28 9.58
C ARG A 225 43.23 28.34 10.15
N ALA A 226 42.51 27.82 11.14
CA ALA A 226 41.79 28.48 12.22
C ALA A 226 42.68 29.28 13.19
N ARG A 227 42.06 30.27 13.86
CA ARG A 227 42.38 30.64 15.24
C ARG A 227 41.14 31.17 15.96
N ALA A 228 40.85 30.57 17.10
CA ALA A 228 39.88 31.03 18.08
C ALA A 228 40.46 32.20 18.89
N ASP A 229 39.62 33.11 19.38
CA ASP A 229 39.81 33.63 20.73
C ASP A 229 38.50 34.11 21.37
N ARG A 230 38.43 33.85 22.68
CA ARG A 230 37.35 34.18 23.60
C ARG A 230 37.62 35.55 24.25
N SER A 231 36.56 36.30 24.55
CA SER A 231 36.39 37.11 25.77
C SER A 231 34.96 37.69 25.73
N ALA A 232 34.02 37.28 26.56
CA ALA A 232 33.86 37.54 28.00
C ALA A 232 33.33 38.96 28.31
N GLY A 233 32.05 39.01 28.67
CA GLY A 233 31.55 39.77 29.83
C GLY A 233 31.04 41.20 29.61
N GLY A 234 29.78 41.46 29.99
CA GLY A 234 29.30 42.82 30.23
C GLY A 234 27.78 42.98 30.33
N MET A 235 27.29 42.94 31.56
CA MET A 235 25.96 43.29 32.10
C MET A 235 25.03 44.25 31.32
N ALA A 236 23.71 43.94 31.39
CA ALA A 236 22.54 44.84 31.29
C ALA A 236 22.47 45.82 32.50
N PRO A 237 21.50 46.77 32.68
CA PRO A 237 20.16 46.89 32.06
C PRO A 237 19.66 48.34 31.80
N GLY A 238 18.44 48.51 31.28
CA GLY A 238 17.72 49.80 31.33
C GLY A 238 16.46 49.87 30.46
N TRP A 239 15.30 49.79 31.10
CA TRP A 239 13.97 50.03 30.51
C TRP A 239 13.71 51.52 30.26
N SER A 240 13.02 51.86 29.17
CA SER A 240 12.02 52.94 29.14
C SER A 240 11.21 52.95 27.84
N ALA A 241 9.89 52.78 27.95
CA ALA A 241 8.86 53.44 27.14
C ALA A 241 8.06 54.35 28.11
N PRO A 242 7.13 55.24 27.70
CA PRO A 242 6.57 55.52 26.36
C PRO A 242 6.45 57.04 26.03
N GLU A 243 6.04 57.42 24.82
CA GLU A 243 5.38 58.73 24.61
C GLU A 243 4.37 58.64 23.45
N THR A 244 3.17 59.13 23.73
CA THR A 244 1.97 59.15 22.87
C THR A 244 1.92 60.41 22.01
N ALA A 245 1.64 60.27 20.70
CA ALA A 245 0.99 61.33 19.92
C ALA A 245 0.24 60.76 18.70
N ARG A 246 -1.05 61.09 18.60
CA ARG A 246 -1.92 61.10 17.40
C ARG A 246 -2.53 62.52 17.34
N PRO A 247 -3.14 62.98 16.24
CA PRO A 247 -3.03 62.62 14.81
C PRO A 247 -2.79 63.87 13.91
N ASP A 248 -2.41 63.70 12.64
CA ASP A 248 -2.72 64.71 11.62
C ASP A 248 -3.15 64.03 10.32
N PHE A 249 -4.24 64.54 9.77
CA PHE A 249 -5.00 64.01 8.64
C PHE A 249 -4.88 65.01 7.50
N SER A 250 -3.70 65.09 6.87
CA SER A 250 -3.53 65.88 5.65
C SER A 250 -3.69 64.97 4.42
N ARG A 251 -4.76 65.19 3.65
CA ARG A 251 -4.92 64.68 2.29
C ARG A 251 -3.72 65.13 1.44
N GLN A 252 -2.89 64.18 1.02
CA GLN A 252 -1.99 64.36 -0.10
C GLN A 252 -2.16 63.19 -1.06
N THR A 253 -2.67 63.52 -2.25
CA THR A 253 -2.69 62.67 -3.44
C THR A 253 -1.27 62.16 -3.72
N PRO A 254 -1.03 60.84 -3.82
CA PRO A 254 0.28 60.36 -4.21
C PRO A 254 0.53 60.69 -5.69
N PRO A 255 1.70 61.23 -6.06
CA PRO A 255 2.07 61.36 -7.46
C PRO A 255 2.28 59.97 -8.06
N LEU A 256 1.84 59.78 -9.29
CA LEU A 256 2.20 58.61 -10.10
C LEU A 256 3.72 58.62 -10.33
N VAL A 257 4.46 57.87 -9.51
CA VAL A 257 5.90 57.64 -9.71
C VAL A 257 6.05 56.38 -10.56
N HIS A 258 6.40 56.58 -11.84
CA HIS A 258 7.08 55.55 -12.61
C HIS A 258 8.47 55.36 -12.00
N GLY A 259 8.64 54.31 -11.20
CA GLY A 259 9.89 54.00 -10.52
C GLY A 259 10.09 52.50 -10.44
N VAL A 260 11.07 52.01 -11.18
CA VAL A 260 11.57 50.64 -11.14
C VAL A 260 11.99 50.31 -9.71
N VAL A 261 11.40 49.28 -9.11
CA VAL A 261 11.81 48.76 -7.80
C VAL A 261 13.19 48.10 -7.95
N PRO A 262 14.22 48.48 -7.17
CA PRO A 262 15.51 47.81 -7.22
C PRO A 262 15.38 46.42 -6.58
N LEU A 263 15.75 45.39 -7.34
CA LEU A 263 15.87 44.01 -6.87
C LEU A 263 16.94 43.93 -5.77
N SER A 264 16.53 43.63 -4.54
CA SER A 264 17.45 43.32 -3.44
C SER A 264 18.21 42.01 -3.75
N ARG A 265 19.54 42.09 -3.83
CA ARG A 265 20.44 40.94 -3.90
C ARG A 265 20.51 40.27 -2.53
N ASP A 266 19.55 39.43 -2.19
CA ASP A 266 19.68 38.42 -1.14
C ASP A 266 18.64 37.32 -1.39
N MET A 267 18.91 36.47 -2.40
CA MET A 267 18.13 35.26 -2.65
C MET A 267 19.11 34.09 -2.73
N PRO A 268 18.90 33.00 -1.96
CA PRO A 268 19.82 31.86 -1.97
C PRO A 268 19.87 31.23 -3.37
N PRO A 269 21.01 30.63 -3.76
CA PRO A 269 21.21 30.14 -5.12
C PRO A 269 20.15 29.09 -5.46
N GLN A 270 19.22 29.49 -6.33
CA GLN A 270 18.28 28.58 -6.95
C GLN A 270 19.10 27.60 -7.81
N VAL A 271 18.84 26.30 -7.65
CA VAL A 271 19.44 25.26 -8.48
C VAL A 271 18.93 25.49 -9.91
N ILE A 272 19.72 26.20 -10.71
CA ILE A 272 19.47 26.41 -12.13
C ILE A 272 19.62 25.05 -12.80
N ALA A 273 18.51 24.48 -13.26
CA ALA A 273 18.57 23.32 -14.14
C ALA A 273 19.34 23.71 -15.42
N PRO A 274 20.28 22.89 -15.90
CA PRO A 274 21.05 23.23 -17.09
C PRO A 274 20.13 23.40 -18.30
N LEU A 275 20.31 24.52 -19.03
CA LEU A 275 19.61 24.78 -20.28
C LEU A 275 19.96 23.70 -21.32
N PRO A 276 19.00 23.19 -22.11
CA PRO A 276 19.27 22.24 -23.16
C PRO A 276 20.15 22.87 -24.25
N ALA A 277 21.12 22.11 -24.77
CA ALA A 277 22.09 22.56 -25.75
C ALA A 277 21.50 22.90 -27.14
N ARG A 278 20.18 22.79 -27.34
CA ARG A 278 19.49 23.07 -28.61
C ARG A 278 18.08 23.66 -28.38
N PRO A 279 17.73 24.83 -28.95
CA PRO A 279 16.36 25.32 -28.98
C PRO A 279 15.51 24.38 -29.85
N GLY A 280 14.40 23.86 -29.30
CA GLY A 280 13.45 23.01 -30.03
C GLY A 280 13.31 21.56 -29.54
N THR A 281 14.14 21.11 -28.60
CA THR A 281 14.00 19.78 -27.96
C THR A 281 13.64 19.89 -26.48
N TRP A 282 12.64 20.71 -26.16
CA TRP A 282 12.02 20.64 -24.83
C TRP A 282 11.09 19.43 -24.82
N THR A 283 11.60 18.30 -24.34
CA THR A 283 10.74 17.25 -23.80
C THR A 283 10.35 17.69 -22.39
N PRO A 284 9.04 17.71 -22.05
CA PRO A 284 8.63 18.01 -20.68
C PRO A 284 9.38 17.06 -19.74
N PRO A 285 9.86 17.53 -18.57
CA PRO A 285 10.42 16.62 -17.58
C PRO A 285 9.36 15.55 -17.31
N GLN A 286 9.68 14.29 -17.58
CA GLN A 286 8.77 13.19 -17.30
C GLN A 286 8.45 13.27 -15.80
N GLU A 287 7.22 13.66 -15.48
CA GLU A 287 6.77 13.76 -14.11
C GLU A 287 6.84 12.37 -13.50
N GLU A 288 7.56 12.25 -12.38
CA GLU A 288 7.70 10.97 -11.68
C GLU A 288 6.29 10.37 -11.47
N PRO A 289 6.05 9.11 -11.91
CA PRO A 289 4.79 8.42 -11.68
C PRO A 289 4.35 8.52 -10.21
N ALA A 290 3.05 8.69 -9.97
CA ALA A 290 2.54 8.99 -8.63
C ALA A 290 3.00 7.97 -7.57
N TRP A 291 3.09 6.70 -7.96
CA TRP A 291 3.57 5.63 -7.09
C TRP A 291 4.99 5.86 -6.56
N ILE A 292 5.90 6.51 -7.30
CA ILE A 292 7.27 6.80 -6.83
C ILE A 292 7.23 7.67 -5.58
N ALA A 293 6.41 8.72 -5.58
CA ALA A 293 6.23 9.59 -4.43
C ALA A 293 5.63 8.82 -3.23
N ILE A 294 4.72 7.87 -3.49
CA ILE A 294 4.14 7.03 -2.43
C ILE A 294 5.20 6.13 -1.79
N TRP A 295 6.04 5.49 -2.60
CA TRP A 295 7.12 4.63 -2.12
C TRP A 295 8.17 5.42 -1.32
N GLN A 296 8.53 6.62 -1.77
CA GLN A 296 9.45 7.50 -1.03
C GLN A 296 8.87 7.92 0.32
N ASN A 297 7.59 8.29 0.36
CA ASN A 297 6.92 8.73 1.59
C ASN A 297 6.68 7.58 2.59
N ARG A 298 6.53 6.34 2.13
CA ARG A 298 6.32 5.15 2.98
C ARG A 298 7.57 4.32 3.24
N THR A 299 8.77 4.91 3.07
CA THR A 299 10.05 4.22 3.27
C THR A 299 10.19 3.56 4.64
N PHE A 300 9.74 4.22 5.71
CA PHE A 300 9.75 3.64 7.07
C PHE A 300 8.85 2.39 7.16
N ASP A 301 7.60 2.47 6.69
CA ASP A 301 6.67 1.35 6.70
C ASP A 301 7.23 0.15 5.92
N ILE A 302 7.81 0.43 4.75
CA ILE A 302 8.43 -0.58 3.88
C ILE A 302 9.60 -1.26 4.58
N ALA A 303 10.49 -0.48 5.21
CA ALA A 303 11.65 -1.02 5.92
C ALA A 303 11.23 -1.98 7.04
N VAL A 304 10.25 -1.58 7.87
CA VAL A 304 9.74 -2.44 8.95
C VAL A 304 9.07 -3.69 8.39
N LEU A 305 8.27 -3.56 7.32
CA LEU A 305 7.65 -4.71 6.65
C LEU A 305 8.72 -5.70 6.15
N VAL A 306 9.73 -5.23 5.43
CA VAL A 306 10.81 -6.06 4.88
C VAL A 306 11.59 -6.77 5.98
N ILE A 307 11.89 -6.07 7.09
CA ILE A 307 12.53 -6.68 8.27
C ILE A 307 11.64 -7.77 8.87
N GLY A 308 10.33 -7.52 9.00
CA GLY A 308 9.37 -8.51 9.49
C GLY A 308 9.27 -9.75 8.59
N LEU A 309 9.27 -9.57 7.26
CA LEU A 309 9.25 -10.66 6.28
C LEU A 309 10.56 -11.45 6.25
N ALA A 310 11.71 -10.77 6.39
CA ALA A 310 13.01 -11.41 6.53
C ALA A 310 13.08 -12.23 7.84
N THR A 311 12.57 -11.69 8.94
CA THR A 311 12.46 -12.38 10.23
C THR A 311 11.57 -13.61 10.12
N LEU A 312 10.42 -13.51 9.46
CA LEU A 312 9.55 -14.66 9.22
C LEU A 312 10.25 -15.73 8.38
N SER A 313 10.92 -15.35 7.28
CA SER A 313 11.71 -16.26 6.46
C SER A 313 12.75 -17.00 7.30
N PHE A 314 13.46 -16.28 8.17
CA PHE A 314 14.43 -16.87 9.08
C PHE A 314 13.76 -17.87 10.04
N ILE A 315 12.63 -17.51 10.67
CA ILE A 315 11.87 -18.42 11.55
C ILE A 315 11.47 -19.71 10.80
N LEU A 316 11.01 -19.60 9.55
CA LEU A 316 10.57 -20.75 8.75
C LEU A 316 11.73 -21.65 8.32
N VAL A 317 12.89 -21.07 8.00
CA VAL A 317 14.12 -21.85 7.68
C VAL A 317 14.60 -22.62 8.92
N PHE A 318 14.60 -21.98 10.10
CA PHE A 318 15.05 -22.57 11.36
C PHE A 318 13.93 -23.27 12.16
N GLN A 319 12.80 -23.58 11.52
CA GLN A 319 11.62 -24.13 12.20
C GLN A 319 11.88 -25.46 12.91
N ASP A 320 12.75 -26.33 12.35
CA ASP A 320 13.06 -27.65 12.92
C ASP A 320 13.81 -27.52 14.26
N TRP A 321 14.67 -26.51 14.36
CA TRP A 321 15.35 -26.17 15.61
C TRP A 321 14.38 -25.56 16.61
N LEU A 322 13.55 -24.61 16.16
CA LEU A 322 12.57 -23.93 17.00
C LEU A 322 11.52 -24.90 17.57
N ALA A 323 11.11 -25.92 16.79
CA ALA A 323 10.15 -26.93 17.19
C ALA A 323 10.62 -27.81 18.36
N LYS A 324 11.93 -27.90 18.62
CA LYS A 324 12.48 -28.60 19.79
C LYS A 324 12.24 -27.84 21.10
N TYR A 325 12.03 -26.53 21.02
CA TYR A 325 11.83 -25.64 22.17
C TYR A 325 10.38 -25.11 22.18
N PRO A 326 9.40 -25.86 22.72
CA PRO A 326 7.98 -25.53 22.61
C PRO A 326 7.63 -24.16 23.21
N ALA A 327 8.24 -23.78 24.33
CA ALA A 327 8.02 -22.48 24.95
C ALA A 327 8.49 -21.35 24.02
N ALA A 328 9.69 -21.46 23.45
CA ALA A 328 10.24 -20.46 22.53
C ALA A 328 9.36 -20.31 21.28
N LEU A 329 8.90 -21.43 20.70
CA LEU A 329 7.99 -21.39 19.55
C LEU A 329 6.69 -20.65 19.85
N ILE A 330 6.09 -20.85 21.02
CA ILE A 330 4.87 -20.16 21.44
C ILE A 330 5.13 -18.65 21.58
N TYR A 331 6.23 -18.24 22.22
CA TYR A 331 6.55 -16.82 22.36
C TYR A 331 6.82 -16.14 21.02
N VAL A 332 7.65 -16.76 20.16
CA VAL A 332 7.97 -16.24 18.83
C VAL A 332 6.72 -16.12 17.97
N ARG A 333 5.88 -17.17 17.94
CA ARG A 333 4.64 -17.17 17.17
C ARG A 333 3.66 -16.11 17.66
N ASN A 334 3.44 -16.02 18.97
CA ASN A 334 2.53 -15.03 19.54
C ASN A 334 3.04 -13.59 19.35
N GLY A 335 4.34 -13.36 19.51
CA GLY A 335 4.98 -12.07 19.21
C GLY A 335 4.79 -11.67 17.75
N PHE A 336 4.96 -12.62 16.82
CA PHE A 336 4.73 -12.37 15.40
C PHE A 336 3.26 -12.10 15.09
N HIS A 337 2.32 -12.78 15.74
CA HIS A 337 0.89 -12.48 15.59
C HIS A 337 0.53 -11.07 16.05
N VAL A 338 1.11 -10.60 17.17
CA VAL A 338 0.94 -9.23 17.64
C VAL A 338 1.50 -8.26 16.60
N TYR A 339 2.72 -8.48 16.11
CA TYR A 339 3.30 -7.69 15.02
C TYR A 339 2.37 -7.64 13.79
N THR A 340 1.91 -8.79 13.29
CA THR A 340 1.04 -8.87 12.13
C THR A 340 -0.28 -8.13 12.34
N LEU A 341 -0.91 -8.26 13.51
CA LEU A 341 -2.19 -7.61 13.79
C LEU A 341 -2.03 -6.08 13.86
N PHE A 342 -1.09 -5.59 14.66
CA PHE A 342 -0.95 -4.16 14.92
C PHE A 342 -0.22 -3.42 13.80
N PHE A 343 0.89 -3.98 13.30
CA PHE A 343 1.69 -3.33 12.28
C PHE A 343 1.14 -3.60 10.86
N ILE A 344 1.08 -4.86 10.41
CA ILE A 344 0.61 -5.16 9.05
C ILE A 344 -0.88 -4.80 8.90
N GLY A 345 -1.70 -5.14 9.91
CA GLY A 345 -3.13 -4.85 9.94
C GLY A 345 -3.46 -3.39 10.18
N TRP A 346 -3.44 -2.95 11.44
CA TRP A 346 -3.99 -1.64 11.81
C TRP A 346 -3.15 -0.43 11.41
N TRP A 347 -1.82 -0.53 11.37
CA TRP A 347 -0.93 0.56 10.98
C TRP A 347 -0.75 0.64 9.47
N GLY A 348 -0.26 -0.45 8.87
CA GLY A 348 0.12 -0.51 7.45
C GLY A 348 -1.05 -0.69 6.49
N LEU A 349 -2.23 -1.13 7.00
CA LEU A 349 -3.42 -1.47 6.22
C LEU A 349 -3.15 -2.48 5.09
N ALA A 350 -2.09 -3.29 5.25
CA ALA A 350 -1.56 -4.19 4.24
C ALA A 350 -2.26 -5.55 4.33
N GLN A 351 -3.56 -5.57 4.05
CA GLN A 351 -4.37 -6.78 4.09
C GLN A 351 -4.68 -7.31 2.68
N LEU A 352 -4.28 -8.55 2.39
CA LEU A 352 -4.77 -9.22 1.20
C LEU A 352 -6.24 -9.60 1.41
N SER A 353 -7.03 -9.33 0.38
CA SER A 353 -8.45 -9.67 0.25
C SER A 353 -8.67 -10.50 -1.01
N VAL A 354 -9.85 -11.12 -1.14
CA VAL A 354 -10.25 -11.79 -2.38
C VAL A 354 -10.29 -10.81 -3.55
N ILE A 355 -10.64 -9.54 -3.31
CA ILE A 355 -10.68 -8.49 -4.35
C ILE A 355 -9.32 -8.36 -5.03
N ASN A 356 -8.22 -8.36 -4.28
CA ASN A 356 -6.88 -8.25 -4.86
C ASN A 356 -6.57 -9.41 -5.83
N VAL A 357 -7.04 -10.61 -5.50
CA VAL A 357 -6.89 -11.79 -6.39
C VAL A 357 -7.78 -11.62 -7.62
N LEU A 358 -9.02 -11.20 -7.45
CA LEU A 358 -9.95 -10.97 -8.57
C LEU A 358 -9.41 -9.88 -9.51
N THR A 359 -8.96 -8.74 -8.97
CA THR A 359 -8.34 -7.64 -9.71
C THR A 359 -7.09 -8.10 -10.47
N PHE A 360 -6.25 -8.95 -9.87
CA PHE A 360 -5.10 -9.51 -10.56
C PHE A 360 -5.52 -10.39 -11.74
N VAL A 361 -6.49 -11.30 -11.55
CA VAL A 361 -6.97 -12.18 -12.60
C VAL A 361 -7.65 -11.40 -13.73
N THR A 362 -8.49 -10.40 -13.41
CA THR A 362 -9.16 -9.58 -14.42
C THR A 362 -8.17 -8.68 -15.17
N SER A 363 -7.20 -8.08 -14.47
CA SER A 363 -6.15 -7.26 -15.11
C SER A 363 -5.28 -8.11 -16.03
N PHE A 364 -4.98 -9.36 -15.65
CA PHE A 364 -4.27 -10.29 -16.53
C PHE A 364 -5.06 -10.59 -17.81
N MET A 365 -6.39 -10.68 -17.74
CA MET A 365 -7.25 -10.93 -18.92
C MET A 365 -7.46 -9.70 -19.81
N GLN A 366 -7.49 -8.49 -19.24
CA GLN A 366 -7.88 -7.25 -19.94
C GLN A 366 -6.70 -6.38 -20.39
N GLY A 367 -5.46 -6.79 -20.08
CA GLY A 367 -4.26 -6.01 -20.33
C GLY A 367 -3.61 -5.60 -19.01
N PHE A 368 -2.40 -6.10 -18.79
CA PHE A 368 -1.73 -6.00 -17.50
C PHE A 368 -1.00 -4.65 -17.35
N GLN A 369 -1.38 -3.87 -16.32
CA GLN A 369 -0.78 -2.58 -15.99
C GLN A 369 -0.20 -2.63 -14.58
N TRP A 370 1.12 -2.50 -14.45
CA TRP A 370 1.83 -2.58 -13.17
C TRP A 370 1.52 -1.40 -12.25
N GLU A 371 1.14 -0.26 -12.82
CA GLU A 371 0.89 0.99 -12.12
C GLU A 371 -0.18 0.84 -11.03
N ASN A 372 -1.24 0.08 -11.32
CA ASN A 372 -2.35 -0.14 -10.37
C ASN A 372 -1.91 -0.92 -9.12
N PHE A 373 -0.97 -1.85 -9.27
CA PHE A 373 -0.45 -2.64 -8.15
C PHE A 373 0.64 -1.90 -7.38
N LEU A 374 1.39 -1.02 -8.04
CA LEU A 374 2.48 -0.25 -7.45
C LEU A 374 1.99 0.92 -6.56
N ILE A 375 0.71 1.32 -6.66
CA ILE A 375 0.12 2.37 -5.81
C ILE A 375 0.20 2.03 -4.32
N ASP A 376 0.00 0.75 -3.94
CA ASP A 376 0.18 0.30 -2.56
C ASP A 376 1.49 -0.50 -2.39
N PRO A 377 2.59 0.14 -1.95
CA PRO A 377 3.87 -0.53 -1.78
C PRO A 377 3.81 -1.71 -0.79
N MET A 378 3.01 -1.59 0.26
CA MET A 378 2.96 -2.60 1.32
C MET A 378 2.25 -3.85 0.81
N LEU A 379 1.11 -3.68 0.13
CA LEU A 379 0.41 -4.79 -0.50
C LEU A 379 1.24 -5.43 -1.59
N PHE A 380 1.92 -4.64 -2.42
CA PHE A 380 2.78 -5.16 -3.50
C PHE A 380 3.90 -6.07 -2.96
N ILE A 381 4.65 -5.60 -1.96
CA ILE A 381 5.73 -6.37 -1.32
C ILE A 381 5.16 -7.64 -0.66
N LEU A 382 4.04 -7.51 0.05
CA LEU A 382 3.40 -8.64 0.72
C LEU A 382 2.89 -9.67 -0.28
N TRP A 383 2.31 -9.26 -1.41
CA TRP A 383 1.90 -10.15 -2.50
C TRP A 383 3.08 -10.90 -3.11
N GLY A 384 4.19 -10.20 -3.39
CA GLY A 384 5.41 -10.82 -3.88
C GLY A 384 5.95 -11.88 -2.92
N PHE A 385 5.95 -11.57 -1.63
CA PHE A 385 6.35 -12.52 -0.59
C PHE A 385 5.40 -13.72 -0.47
N VAL A 386 4.09 -13.48 -0.52
CA VAL A 386 3.08 -14.53 -0.48
C VAL A 386 3.20 -15.45 -1.69
N ALA A 387 3.40 -14.90 -2.89
CA ALA A 387 3.65 -15.68 -4.10
C ALA A 387 4.89 -16.58 -3.95
N MET A 388 6.00 -16.04 -3.44
CA MET A 388 7.22 -16.81 -3.17
C MET A 388 6.99 -17.93 -2.15
N THR A 389 6.35 -17.62 -1.02
CA THR A 389 6.11 -18.60 0.05
C THR A 389 5.06 -19.64 -0.32
N LEU A 390 4.10 -19.32 -1.19
CA LEU A 390 3.15 -20.29 -1.74
C LEU A 390 3.85 -21.40 -2.53
N LEU A 391 4.87 -21.05 -3.33
CA LEU A 391 5.64 -22.02 -4.10
C LEU A 391 6.53 -22.90 -3.23
N LEU A 392 7.10 -22.32 -2.16
CA LEU A 392 8.09 -23.00 -1.31
C LEU A 392 7.45 -23.79 -0.16
N TRP A 393 6.54 -23.17 0.60
CA TRP A 393 5.92 -23.73 1.83
C TRP A 393 4.41 -24.01 1.70
N GLY A 394 3.75 -23.41 0.70
CA GLY A 394 2.30 -23.48 0.51
C GLY A 394 1.55 -22.34 1.20
N ARG A 395 0.21 -22.34 1.12
CA ARG A 395 -0.64 -21.22 1.60
C ARG A 395 -0.66 -21.01 3.11
N GLY A 396 -0.18 -22.00 3.85
CA GLY A 396 -0.26 -22.02 5.31
C GLY A 396 0.54 -20.89 5.96
N VAL A 397 1.61 -20.41 5.32
CA VAL A 397 2.43 -19.30 5.84
C VAL A 397 1.60 -18.02 5.94
N TYR A 398 0.81 -17.68 4.92
CA TYR A 398 -0.03 -16.47 4.95
C TYR A 398 -1.14 -16.57 6.01
N CYS A 399 -1.97 -17.61 5.94
CA CYS A 399 -3.11 -17.79 6.85
C CYS A 399 -2.68 -18.03 8.31
N GLY A 400 -1.49 -18.62 8.49
CA GLY A 400 -0.82 -18.84 9.75
C GLY A 400 -0.29 -17.54 10.31
N TRP A 401 0.67 -16.90 9.65
CA TRP A 401 1.56 -15.90 10.23
C TRP A 401 1.28 -14.47 9.78
N LEU A 402 0.95 -14.25 8.50
CA LEU A 402 0.89 -12.91 7.89
C LEU A 402 -0.51 -12.30 7.80
N CYS A 403 -1.57 -13.11 7.90
CA CYS A 403 -2.93 -12.60 7.84
C CYS A 403 -3.30 -11.88 9.16
N PRO A 404 -3.60 -10.57 9.16
CA PRO A 404 -3.95 -9.84 10.38
C PRO A 404 -5.22 -10.37 11.05
N PHE A 405 -6.25 -10.69 10.25
CA PHE A 405 -7.48 -11.28 10.78
C PHE A 405 -7.27 -12.72 11.31
N GLY A 406 -6.37 -13.48 10.68
CA GLY A 406 -5.97 -14.79 11.18
C GLY A 406 -5.19 -14.70 12.49
N ALA A 407 -4.33 -13.69 12.65
CA ALA A 407 -3.60 -13.41 13.88
C ALA A 407 -4.56 -13.00 15.01
N LEU A 408 -5.53 -12.14 14.72
CA LEU A 408 -6.58 -11.74 15.67
C LEU A 408 -7.33 -12.96 16.21
N GLN A 409 -7.81 -13.86 15.35
CA GLN A 409 -8.52 -15.07 15.78
C GLN A 409 -7.66 -15.97 16.69
N GLU A 410 -6.36 -16.08 16.42
CA GLU A 410 -5.45 -16.86 17.28
C GLU A 410 -5.24 -16.18 18.65
N LEU A 411 -5.01 -14.87 18.66
CA LEU A 411 -4.84 -14.10 19.90
C LEU A 411 -6.09 -14.15 20.79
N ILE A 412 -7.27 -14.09 20.18
CA ILE A 412 -8.56 -14.20 20.88
C ILE A 412 -8.72 -15.60 21.47
N LEU A 413 -8.40 -16.67 20.72
CA LEU A 413 -8.44 -18.02 21.27
C LEU A 413 -7.47 -18.19 22.46
N ILE A 414 -6.27 -17.59 22.40
CA ILE A 414 -5.34 -17.59 23.53
C ILE A 414 -5.94 -16.88 24.75
N ALA A 415 -6.61 -15.74 24.54
CA ALA A 415 -7.33 -15.03 25.60
C ALA A 415 -8.47 -15.88 26.17
N SER A 416 -9.27 -16.53 25.32
CA SER A 416 -10.35 -17.45 25.71
C SER A 416 -9.87 -18.64 26.54
N ARG A 417 -8.72 -19.21 26.20
CA ARG A 417 -8.10 -20.30 26.97
C ARG A 417 -7.66 -19.82 28.36
N LYS A 418 -7.18 -18.59 28.49
CA LYS A 418 -6.90 -17.98 29.81
C LYS A 418 -8.19 -17.80 30.63
N LEU A 419 -9.30 -17.50 29.97
CA LEU A 419 -10.64 -17.43 30.55
C LEU A 419 -11.31 -18.80 30.74
N LYS A 420 -10.61 -19.91 30.42
CA LYS A 420 -11.07 -21.30 30.55
C LYS A 420 -12.36 -21.61 29.77
N LEU A 421 -12.59 -20.93 28.64
CA LEU A 421 -13.71 -21.27 27.75
C LEU A 421 -13.47 -22.64 27.09
N PRO A 422 -14.52 -23.44 26.85
CA PRO A 422 -14.40 -24.74 26.20
C PRO A 422 -14.03 -24.58 24.71
N GLU A 423 -13.11 -25.41 24.23
CA GLU A 423 -12.80 -25.52 22.80
C GLU A 423 -13.77 -26.53 22.18
N VAL A 424 -14.59 -26.08 21.23
CA VAL A 424 -15.63 -26.89 20.59
C VAL A 424 -15.22 -27.22 19.16
N GLU A 425 -15.16 -28.52 18.86
CA GLU A 425 -14.92 -29.01 17.51
C GLU A 425 -16.15 -29.73 16.94
N PHE A 426 -16.39 -29.58 15.64
CA PHE A 426 -17.49 -30.24 14.94
C PHE A 426 -17.19 -31.73 14.67
N SER A 427 -18.21 -32.51 14.30
CA SER A 427 -18.00 -33.86 13.77
C SER A 427 -17.31 -33.83 12.40
N ASP A 428 -16.64 -34.92 12.01
CA ASP A 428 -15.86 -34.95 10.76
C ASP A 428 -16.73 -34.73 9.51
N ALA A 429 -17.94 -35.30 9.47
CA ALA A 429 -18.88 -35.10 8.38
C ALA A 429 -19.30 -33.62 8.23
N VAL A 430 -19.49 -32.91 9.34
CA VAL A 430 -19.83 -31.47 9.33
C VAL A 430 -18.61 -30.64 8.94
N HIS A 431 -17.42 -31.02 9.43
CA HIS A 431 -16.18 -30.35 9.08
C HIS A 431 -15.90 -30.39 7.57
N GLU A 432 -16.01 -31.56 6.92
CA GLU A 432 -15.76 -31.69 5.48
C GLU A 432 -16.73 -30.83 4.65
N ARG A 433 -18.01 -30.81 5.02
CA ARG A 433 -19.03 -29.98 4.35
C ARG A 433 -18.79 -28.49 4.53
N LEU A 434 -18.47 -28.05 5.75
CA LEU A 434 -18.18 -26.64 6.03
C LEU A 434 -16.91 -26.17 5.31
N VAL A 435 -15.91 -27.04 5.10
CA VAL A 435 -14.71 -26.67 4.34
C VAL A 435 -15.03 -26.41 2.87
N ALA A 436 -16.04 -27.06 2.30
CA ALA A 436 -16.48 -26.78 0.93
C ALA A 436 -17.07 -25.36 0.78
N LEU A 437 -17.63 -24.78 1.85
CA LEU A 437 -18.33 -23.49 1.82
C LEU A 437 -17.43 -22.35 1.31
N LYS A 438 -16.19 -22.22 1.79
CA LYS A 438 -15.26 -21.19 1.30
C LYS A 438 -14.96 -21.30 -0.20
N TYR A 439 -14.96 -22.51 -0.77
CA TYR A 439 -14.74 -22.72 -2.20
C TYR A 439 -15.99 -22.33 -2.99
N ILE A 440 -17.19 -22.63 -2.47
CA ILE A 440 -18.46 -22.19 -3.06
C ILE A 440 -18.53 -20.65 -3.08
N ILE A 441 -18.21 -19.99 -1.96
CA ILE A 441 -18.16 -18.52 -1.87
C ILE A 441 -17.19 -17.95 -2.91
N LEU A 442 -15.99 -18.54 -3.04
CA LEU A 442 -15.01 -18.11 -4.03
C LEU A 442 -15.54 -18.22 -5.47
N ILE A 443 -16.17 -19.35 -5.82
CA ILE A 443 -16.71 -19.59 -7.17
C ILE A 443 -17.82 -18.58 -7.48
N LEU A 444 -18.71 -18.31 -6.52
CA LEU A 444 -19.79 -17.32 -6.69
C LEU A 444 -19.23 -15.91 -6.87
N LEU A 445 -18.27 -15.49 -6.03
CA LEU A 445 -17.61 -14.18 -6.13
C LEU A 445 -16.87 -14.03 -7.46
N PHE A 446 -16.17 -15.07 -7.90
CA PHE A 446 -15.50 -15.08 -9.20
C PHE A 446 -16.52 -14.94 -10.34
N GLY A 447 -17.63 -15.68 -10.29
CA GLY A 447 -18.70 -15.59 -11.28
C GLY A 447 -19.29 -14.17 -11.41
N VAL A 448 -19.57 -13.51 -10.27
CA VAL A 448 -20.05 -12.13 -10.27
C VAL A 448 -18.98 -11.15 -10.78
N SER A 449 -17.71 -11.38 -10.43
CA SER A 449 -16.60 -10.50 -10.86
C SER A 449 -16.39 -10.45 -12.37
N LEU A 450 -16.79 -11.50 -13.09
CA LEU A 450 -16.75 -11.53 -14.56
C LEU A 450 -17.81 -10.60 -15.19
N GLN A 451 -18.93 -10.35 -14.50
CA GLN A 451 -19.97 -9.43 -14.96
C GLN A 451 -19.69 -7.99 -14.52
N SER A 452 -19.32 -7.79 -13.24
CA SER A 452 -19.06 -6.47 -12.68
C SER A 452 -18.11 -6.53 -11.50
N ILE A 453 -16.98 -5.81 -11.60
CA ILE A 453 -16.02 -5.65 -10.50
C ILE A 453 -16.68 -4.93 -9.31
N ALA A 454 -17.56 -3.97 -9.58
CA ALA A 454 -18.24 -3.20 -8.54
C ALA A 454 -19.19 -4.08 -7.71
N GLU A 455 -19.95 -4.95 -8.36
CA GLU A 455 -20.83 -5.88 -7.65
C GLU A 455 -20.02 -6.92 -6.86
N ALA A 456 -18.95 -7.45 -7.45
CA ALA A 456 -18.06 -8.37 -6.75
C ALA A 456 -17.44 -7.73 -5.49
N ALA A 457 -17.12 -6.43 -5.53
CA ALA A 457 -16.62 -5.71 -4.36
C ALA A 457 -17.67 -5.60 -3.24
N TRP A 458 -18.95 -5.45 -3.58
CA TRP A 458 -20.06 -5.48 -2.62
C TRP A 458 -20.25 -6.87 -2.01
N TYR A 459 -20.25 -7.93 -2.81
CA TYR A 459 -20.38 -9.30 -2.28
C TYR A 459 -19.13 -9.77 -1.53
N ALA A 460 -17.95 -9.22 -1.86
CA ALA A 460 -16.70 -9.49 -1.14
C ALA A 460 -16.70 -8.95 0.30
N GLU A 461 -17.74 -8.22 0.71
CA GLU A 461 -17.95 -7.82 2.11
C GLU A 461 -18.27 -8.99 3.04
N VAL A 462 -18.47 -10.19 2.49
CA VAL A 462 -18.36 -11.46 3.25
C VAL A 462 -17.00 -11.58 3.96
N GLU A 463 -15.98 -10.86 3.50
CA GLU A 463 -14.71 -10.71 4.21
C GLU A 463 -14.82 -9.67 5.33
N PRO A 464 -14.70 -10.07 6.61
CA PRO A 464 -14.78 -9.13 7.75
C PRO A 464 -13.55 -8.21 7.84
N PHE A 465 -12.62 -8.32 6.89
CA PHE A 465 -11.35 -7.63 6.80
C PHE A 465 -11.50 -6.11 6.84
N LYS A 466 -12.36 -5.57 5.98
CA LYS A 466 -12.64 -4.13 5.91
C LYS A 466 -13.15 -3.64 7.27
N THR A 467 -14.11 -4.34 7.86
CA THR A 467 -14.76 -3.95 9.13
C THR A 467 -13.80 -4.02 10.31
N VAL A 468 -13.07 -5.14 10.46
CA VAL A 468 -12.26 -5.43 11.66
C VAL A 468 -10.91 -4.73 11.62
N ILE A 469 -10.24 -4.74 10.45
CA ILE A 469 -8.88 -4.24 10.31
C ILE A 469 -8.89 -2.83 9.73
N SER A 470 -9.46 -2.63 8.54
CA SER A 470 -9.36 -1.33 7.86
C SER A 470 -10.11 -0.21 8.57
N MET A 471 -11.34 -0.48 9.03
CA MET A 471 -12.21 0.50 9.69
C MET A 471 -12.27 0.36 11.20
N ARG A 472 -11.57 -0.62 11.79
CA ARG A 472 -11.45 -0.78 13.26
C ARG A 472 -12.81 -0.79 13.98
N PHE A 473 -13.78 -1.51 13.43
CA PHE A 473 -15.17 -1.59 13.89
C PHE A 473 -16.00 -0.30 13.75
N ASN A 474 -15.50 0.73 13.08
CA ASN A 474 -16.26 1.93 12.73
C ASN A 474 -17.03 1.72 11.41
N ARG A 475 -18.12 0.96 11.46
CA ARG A 475 -19.02 0.71 10.31
C ARG A 475 -20.46 0.55 10.78
N GLU A 476 -21.40 0.56 9.84
CA GLU A 476 -22.80 0.18 10.06
C GLU A 476 -22.93 -1.10 10.90
N TRP A 477 -23.95 -1.10 11.76
CA TRP A 477 -24.07 -2.03 12.87
C TRP A 477 -24.18 -3.50 12.41
N ASN A 478 -24.79 -3.75 11.25
CA ASN A 478 -24.96 -5.07 10.65
C ASN A 478 -23.60 -5.74 10.35
N TYR A 479 -22.66 -5.00 9.76
CA TYR A 479 -21.32 -5.52 9.47
C TYR A 479 -20.50 -5.72 10.74
N VAL A 480 -20.64 -4.81 11.72
CA VAL A 480 -19.98 -4.93 13.01
C VAL A 480 -20.50 -6.16 13.76
N LEU A 481 -21.82 -6.37 13.80
CA LEU A 481 -22.44 -7.54 14.41
C LEU A 481 -21.92 -8.82 13.76
N TYR A 482 -21.92 -8.90 12.43
CA TYR A 482 -21.39 -10.04 11.70
C TYR A 482 -19.93 -10.35 12.07
N ALA A 483 -19.08 -9.33 12.07
CA ALA A 483 -17.68 -9.47 12.44
C ALA A 483 -17.48 -9.93 13.89
N VAL A 484 -18.23 -9.36 14.83
CA VAL A 484 -18.19 -9.73 16.26
C VAL A 484 -18.67 -11.16 16.46
N ILE A 485 -19.71 -11.62 15.76
CA ILE A 485 -20.17 -13.01 15.80
C ILE A 485 -19.05 -13.95 15.34
N LEU A 486 -18.42 -13.66 14.19
CA LEU A 486 -17.31 -14.49 13.69
C LEU A 486 -16.14 -14.55 14.68
N ILE A 487 -15.81 -13.43 15.31
CA ILE A 487 -14.78 -13.34 16.34
C ILE A 487 -15.19 -14.15 17.59
N GLY A 488 -16.44 -14.06 18.02
CA GLY A 488 -16.99 -14.82 19.13
C GLY A 488 -16.94 -16.32 18.88
N VAL A 489 -17.25 -16.78 17.67
CA VAL A 489 -17.08 -18.19 17.28
C VAL A 489 -15.60 -18.58 17.25
N ALA A 490 -14.71 -17.69 16.79
CA ALA A 490 -13.27 -17.95 16.80
C ALA A 490 -12.67 -18.06 18.21
N ALA A 491 -13.36 -17.53 19.22
CA ALA A 491 -12.99 -17.65 20.63
C ALA A 491 -13.11 -19.09 21.17
N VAL A 492 -13.98 -19.92 20.56
CA VAL A 492 -14.23 -21.32 20.95
C VAL A 492 -13.81 -22.33 19.88
N ASN A 493 -13.56 -21.88 18.65
CA ASN A 493 -13.11 -22.72 17.53
C ASN A 493 -11.92 -22.07 16.82
N ARG A 494 -10.76 -22.74 16.82
CA ARG A 494 -9.52 -22.14 16.32
C ARG A 494 -9.61 -21.74 14.84
N LYS A 495 -9.47 -20.44 14.57
CA LYS A 495 -9.45 -19.84 13.23
C LYS A 495 -10.67 -20.23 12.38
N PHE A 496 -11.87 -20.22 12.98
CA PHE A 496 -13.14 -20.62 12.35
C PHE A 496 -13.35 -20.00 10.95
N TYR A 497 -13.18 -18.69 10.81
CA TYR A 497 -13.41 -18.02 9.53
C TYR A 497 -12.42 -18.47 8.45
N CYS A 498 -11.13 -18.56 8.79
CA CYS A 498 -10.08 -19.00 7.86
C CYS A 498 -10.28 -20.45 7.42
N LYS A 499 -10.89 -21.27 8.29
CA LYS A 499 -11.15 -22.69 8.04
C LYS A 499 -12.34 -22.91 7.09
N TYR A 500 -13.42 -22.14 7.25
CA TYR A 500 -14.71 -22.45 6.63
C TYR A 500 -15.28 -21.39 5.68
N LEU A 501 -15.00 -20.10 5.89
CA LEU A 501 -15.67 -19.01 5.15
C LEU A 501 -14.74 -18.19 4.26
N CYS A 502 -13.43 -18.17 4.53
CA CYS A 502 -12.47 -17.28 3.89
C CYS A 502 -12.25 -17.57 2.38
N PRO A 503 -12.76 -16.75 1.45
CA PRO A 503 -12.61 -16.99 0.02
C PRO A 503 -11.17 -16.75 -0.46
N LEU A 504 -10.46 -15.77 0.12
CA LEU A 504 -9.02 -15.61 -0.12
C LEU A 504 -8.23 -16.88 0.25
N GLY A 505 -8.55 -17.51 1.38
CA GLY A 505 -7.90 -18.75 1.81
C GLY A 505 -8.12 -19.89 0.83
N ALA A 506 -9.31 -19.97 0.22
CA ALA A 506 -9.63 -20.91 -0.85
C ALA A 506 -8.85 -20.59 -2.14
N ALA A 507 -8.76 -19.30 -2.52
CA ALA A 507 -8.02 -18.88 -3.70
C ALA A 507 -6.53 -19.23 -3.62
N LEU A 508 -5.91 -18.99 -2.46
CA LEU A 508 -4.50 -19.35 -2.20
C LEU A 508 -4.27 -20.87 -2.12
N ALA A 509 -5.31 -21.67 -1.86
CA ALA A 509 -5.18 -23.12 -1.79
C ALA A 509 -4.99 -23.78 -3.17
N ILE A 510 -5.50 -23.16 -4.24
CA ILE A 510 -5.40 -23.67 -5.61
C ILE A 510 -3.94 -23.79 -6.08
N PRO A 511 -3.12 -22.72 -6.08
CA PRO A 511 -1.71 -22.81 -6.46
C PRO A 511 -0.87 -23.55 -5.40
N GLY A 512 -1.31 -23.55 -4.13
CA GLY A 512 -0.62 -24.24 -3.03
C GLY A 512 -0.47 -25.77 -3.21
N ARG A 513 -1.22 -26.38 -4.14
CA ARG A 513 -1.05 -27.79 -4.52
C ARG A 513 0.29 -28.05 -5.23
N PHE A 514 0.86 -27.06 -5.92
CA PHE A 514 2.08 -27.20 -6.71
C PHE A 514 3.37 -26.88 -5.93
N ARG A 515 3.34 -26.97 -4.61
CA ARG A 515 4.51 -26.69 -3.77
C ARG A 515 5.69 -27.61 -4.15
N LEU A 516 6.88 -27.02 -4.18
CA LEU A 516 8.11 -27.72 -4.61
C LEU A 516 8.68 -28.65 -3.53
N PHE A 517 8.42 -28.36 -2.24
CA PHE A 517 9.12 -29.04 -1.14
C PHE A 517 8.15 -29.61 -0.10
N GLU A 518 7.69 -30.85 -0.32
CA GLU A 518 6.77 -31.52 0.60
C GLU A 518 7.43 -31.95 1.93
N TRP A 519 8.77 -32.03 1.97
CA TRP A 519 9.51 -32.60 3.09
C TRP A 519 9.69 -31.68 4.31
N TRP A 520 9.36 -30.38 4.20
CA TRP A 520 9.62 -29.41 5.28
C TRP A 520 8.84 -29.70 6.56
N LEU A 521 7.69 -30.37 6.46
CA LEU A 521 6.96 -30.87 7.63
C LEU A 521 7.32 -32.35 7.84
N ARG A 522 8.19 -32.62 8.81
CA ARG A 522 8.67 -33.97 9.10
C ARG A 522 7.54 -34.84 9.63
N ARG A 523 7.49 -36.08 9.13
CA ARG A 523 6.60 -37.16 9.59
C ARG A 523 7.40 -38.45 9.72
N ARG A 524 6.98 -39.34 10.61
CA ARG A 524 7.54 -40.69 10.73
C ARG A 524 6.63 -41.67 9.99
N LYS A 525 7.17 -42.83 9.62
CA LYS A 525 6.41 -43.87 8.90
C LYS A 525 5.27 -44.43 9.76
N GLU A 526 5.44 -44.42 11.08
CA GLU A 526 4.47 -44.89 12.06
C GLU A 526 3.32 -43.90 12.31
N CYS A 527 3.39 -42.68 11.74
CA CYS A 527 2.32 -41.68 11.85
C CYS A 527 1.13 -42.04 10.96
N GLY A 528 -0.09 -41.98 11.50
CA GLY A 528 -1.31 -42.43 10.85
C GLY A 528 -1.62 -43.89 11.13
N LYS A 529 -0.64 -44.79 11.04
CA LYS A 529 -0.81 -46.21 11.41
C LYS A 529 0.46 -46.74 12.09
N PRO A 530 0.44 -47.12 13.39
CA PRO A 530 -0.68 -47.10 14.34
C PRO A 530 -0.89 -45.76 15.08
N CYS A 531 0.01 -44.77 14.95
CA CYS A 531 -0.03 -43.56 15.79
C CYS A 531 -0.99 -42.48 15.25
N GLN A 532 -2.00 -42.09 16.05
CA GLN A 532 -2.99 -41.05 15.71
C GLN A 532 -2.81 -39.71 16.45
N VAL A 533 -1.76 -39.55 17.27
CA VAL A 533 -1.61 -38.40 18.20
C VAL A 533 -1.66 -37.05 17.47
N CYS A 534 -0.97 -36.92 16.34
CA CYS A 534 -0.95 -35.67 15.58
C CYS A 534 -2.29 -35.35 14.89
N ALA A 535 -3.03 -36.37 14.43
CA ALA A 535 -4.33 -36.17 13.79
C ALA A 535 -5.33 -35.62 14.82
N ASN A 536 -5.39 -36.25 16.00
CA ASN A 536 -6.30 -35.86 17.08
C ASN A 536 -5.95 -34.52 17.73
N ARG A 537 -4.67 -34.10 17.70
CA ARG A 537 -4.23 -32.80 18.25
C ARG A 537 -4.17 -31.68 17.22
N CYS A 538 -4.51 -31.96 15.95
CA CYS A 538 -4.55 -30.93 14.92
C CYS A 538 -5.87 -30.16 14.98
N SER A 539 -5.90 -29.05 15.72
CA SER A 539 -7.09 -28.18 15.83
C SER A 539 -7.59 -27.64 14.47
N VAL A 540 -6.70 -27.52 13.48
CA VAL A 540 -7.07 -27.11 12.09
C VAL A 540 -7.70 -28.28 11.31
N ARG A 541 -7.49 -29.52 11.74
CA ARG A 541 -7.90 -30.76 11.07
C ARG A 541 -7.36 -30.91 9.64
N ALA A 542 -6.12 -30.47 9.43
CA ALA A 542 -5.42 -30.65 8.17
C ALA A 542 -4.76 -32.04 8.02
N ILE A 543 -4.72 -32.86 9.08
CA ILE A 543 -4.07 -34.17 9.08
C ILE A 543 -5.13 -35.26 8.96
N ARG A 544 -5.05 -36.07 7.90
CA ARG A 544 -5.97 -37.19 7.68
C ARG A 544 -5.69 -38.33 8.68
N PRO A 545 -6.66 -39.21 8.96
CA PRO A 545 -6.44 -40.42 9.77
C PRO A 545 -5.36 -41.35 9.19
N THR A 546 -5.08 -41.26 7.89
CA THR A 546 -3.98 -41.98 7.24
C THR A 546 -2.59 -41.44 7.59
N GLY A 547 -2.51 -40.27 8.24
CA GLY A 547 -1.27 -39.64 8.66
C GLY A 547 -0.72 -38.59 7.68
N GLU A 548 -1.35 -38.39 6.53
CA GLU A 548 -0.93 -37.37 5.56
C GLU A 548 -1.39 -35.97 5.97
N ILE A 549 -0.57 -34.96 5.67
CA ILE A 549 -0.92 -33.55 5.89
C ILE A 549 -1.48 -32.98 4.60
N ASN A 550 -2.74 -32.55 4.62
CA ASN A 550 -3.36 -31.82 3.52
C ASN A 550 -2.82 -30.38 3.46
N ALA A 551 -1.93 -30.11 2.51
CA ALA A 551 -1.31 -28.80 2.32
C ALA A 551 -2.32 -27.69 1.99
N ASN A 552 -3.41 -28.04 1.31
CA ASN A 552 -4.47 -27.11 0.95
C ASN A 552 -5.29 -26.67 2.17
N GLU A 553 -5.19 -27.37 3.30
CA GLU A 553 -5.91 -27.05 4.54
C GLU A 553 -4.98 -26.61 5.69
N CYS A 554 -3.70 -26.93 5.62
CA CYS A 554 -2.72 -26.63 6.66
C CYS A 554 -2.48 -25.11 6.84
N HIS A 555 -2.53 -24.62 8.09
CA HIS A 555 -2.22 -23.23 8.47
C HIS A 555 -0.79 -23.03 8.98
N TYR A 556 0.11 -23.99 8.77
CA TYR A 556 1.53 -23.88 9.13
C TYR A 556 1.82 -23.44 10.58
N CYS A 557 1.02 -23.94 11.54
CA CYS A 557 1.13 -23.57 12.97
C CYS A 557 2.27 -24.26 13.73
N LEU A 558 2.89 -25.30 13.14
CA LEU A 558 4.00 -26.11 13.68
C LEU A 558 3.71 -26.96 14.93
N ASP A 559 2.47 -26.99 15.43
CA ASP A 559 2.13 -27.80 16.62
C ASP A 559 2.43 -29.30 16.42
N CYS A 560 2.26 -29.83 15.20
CA CYS A 560 2.60 -31.22 14.89
C CYS A 560 4.12 -31.48 14.86
N GLN A 561 4.93 -30.48 14.53
CA GLN A 561 6.40 -30.58 14.55
C GLN A 561 6.93 -30.56 15.98
N VAL A 562 6.32 -29.76 16.86
CA VAL A 562 6.61 -29.79 18.30
C VAL A 562 6.34 -31.19 18.87
N ILE A 563 5.21 -31.81 18.50
CA ILE A 563 4.92 -33.20 18.89
C ILE A 563 5.95 -34.17 18.32
N TYR A 564 6.38 -33.99 17.06
CA TYR A 564 7.33 -34.88 16.38
C TYR A 564 8.69 -35.00 17.10
N TYR A 565 9.20 -33.90 17.66
CA TYR A 565 10.47 -33.86 18.40
C TYR A 565 10.34 -34.15 19.89
N ASN A 566 9.12 -34.18 20.44
CA ASN A 566 8.87 -34.42 21.86
C ASN A 566 8.83 -35.91 22.20
N ASP A 567 9.83 -36.40 22.94
CA ASP A 567 9.98 -37.80 23.34
C ASP A 567 8.98 -38.26 24.42
N LYS A 568 8.22 -37.34 25.03
CA LYS A 568 7.17 -37.63 26.02
C LYS A 568 5.76 -37.68 25.43
N VAL A 569 5.57 -37.16 24.22
CA VAL A 569 4.25 -37.09 23.56
C VAL A 569 4.21 -37.93 22.28
N CYS A 570 5.32 -37.99 21.53
CA CYS A 570 5.39 -38.77 20.30
C CYS A 570 5.42 -40.26 20.63
N LEU A 571 4.33 -40.99 20.33
CA LEU A 571 4.21 -42.41 20.66
C LEU A 571 5.37 -43.28 20.14
N PRO A 572 5.83 -43.13 18.87
CA PRO A 572 7.02 -43.86 18.40
C PRO A 572 8.32 -43.55 19.17
N LEU A 573 8.48 -42.34 19.70
CA LEU A 573 9.66 -42.01 20.52
C LEU A 573 9.53 -42.56 21.94
N ILE A 574 8.33 -42.53 22.51
CA ILE A 574 8.05 -43.15 23.81
C ILE A 574 8.35 -44.65 23.73
N ASP A 575 7.91 -45.33 22.68
CA ASP A 575 8.18 -46.76 22.48
C ASP A 575 9.68 -47.04 22.35
N ARG A 576 10.42 -46.21 21.59
CA ARG A 576 11.89 -46.33 21.48
C ARG A 576 12.59 -46.07 22.81
N ARG A 577 12.15 -45.09 23.59
CA ARG A 577 12.71 -44.77 24.92
C ARG A 577 12.46 -45.93 25.89
N LYS A 578 11.23 -46.42 25.99
CA LYS A 578 10.86 -47.57 26.84
C LYS A 578 11.67 -48.81 26.50
N ARG A 579 11.86 -49.11 25.21
CA ARG A 579 12.71 -50.25 24.76
C ARG A 579 14.17 -50.08 25.19
N ARG A 580 14.73 -48.88 25.06
CA ARG A 580 16.10 -48.58 25.52
C ARG A 580 16.23 -48.71 27.04
N GLU A 581 15.28 -48.18 27.80
CA GLU A 581 15.24 -48.32 29.26
C GLU A 581 15.17 -49.80 29.69
N GLN A 582 14.31 -50.60 29.05
CA GLN A 582 14.21 -52.04 29.32
C GLN A 582 15.51 -52.79 28.97
N GLN A 583 16.19 -52.42 27.89
CA GLN A 583 17.49 -53.00 27.53
C GLN A 583 18.58 -52.67 28.56
N LEU A 584 18.59 -51.45 29.07
CA LEU A 584 19.54 -51.03 30.12
C LEU A 584 19.29 -51.77 31.45
N VAL A 585 18.02 -51.98 31.82
CA VAL A 585 17.67 -52.77 33.02
C VAL A 585 18.12 -54.22 32.86
N ARG A 586 17.80 -54.88 31.74
CA ARG A 586 18.25 -56.26 31.46
C ARG A 586 19.77 -56.38 31.43
N GLY A 587 20.48 -55.39 30.87
CA GLY A 587 21.94 -55.36 30.87
C GLY A 587 22.54 -55.28 32.27
N ARG A 588 21.93 -54.51 33.18
CA ARG A 588 22.36 -54.42 34.59
C ARG A 588 22.08 -55.71 35.36
N GLU A 589 20.93 -56.35 35.15
CA GLU A 589 20.59 -57.63 35.77
C GLU A 589 21.52 -58.76 35.31
N SER A 590 21.85 -58.82 34.01
CA SER A 590 22.82 -59.79 33.47
C SER A 590 24.26 -59.54 33.95
N GLY A 591 24.65 -58.27 34.15
CA GLY A 591 25.96 -57.90 34.70
C GLY A 591 26.10 -58.16 36.20
N ALA A 592 25.00 -58.03 36.96
CA ALA A 592 24.97 -58.34 38.39
C ALA A 592 24.98 -59.85 38.70
N ASN A 593 24.51 -60.69 37.77
CA ASN A 593 24.50 -62.15 37.90
C ASN A 593 25.77 -62.86 37.40
N ASN A 594 26.83 -62.11 37.05
CA ASN A 594 28.11 -62.70 36.65
C ASN A 594 29.27 -62.21 37.56
N PRO A 595 29.54 -62.87 38.71
CA PRO A 595 30.57 -62.44 39.66
C PRO A 595 32.01 -62.59 39.14
N LEU A 596 32.23 -63.21 37.98
CA LEU A 596 33.56 -63.60 37.48
C LEU A 596 34.30 -62.51 36.69
N GLN A 597 33.78 -61.29 36.57
CA GLN A 597 34.48 -60.17 35.90
C GLN A 597 34.98 -59.08 36.85
N ALA A 598 34.81 -59.22 38.16
CA ALA A 598 35.30 -58.25 39.15
C ALA A 598 36.72 -58.55 39.70
N MET A 599 37.38 -59.63 39.25
CA MET A 599 38.74 -60.01 39.66
C MET A 599 39.67 -60.21 38.45
N ASP A 600 39.88 -59.19 37.62
CA ASP A 600 41.09 -59.17 36.76
C ASP A 600 41.48 -57.75 36.30
N THR A 601 41.60 -56.80 37.24
CA THR A 601 42.18 -55.46 36.95
C THR A 601 43.37 -55.13 37.84
N SER A 602 44.08 -56.15 38.31
CA SER A 602 45.34 -55.99 39.04
C SER A 602 46.40 -56.93 38.48
N ARG A 603 46.79 -56.70 37.23
CA ARG A 603 48.13 -57.03 36.74
C ARG A 603 48.55 -56.04 35.66
N GLU A 604 49.41 -55.13 36.10
CA GLU A 604 50.22 -54.27 35.28
C GLU A 604 51.02 -55.06 34.23
N HIS A 605 51.16 -54.45 33.05
CA HIS A 605 52.43 -54.02 32.46
C HIS A 605 52.65 -54.45 31.00
N SER A 606 53.02 -53.44 30.20
CA SER A 606 53.88 -53.47 29.00
C SER A 606 53.45 -54.29 27.77
N ASP A 607 52.94 -53.58 26.74
CA ASP A 607 53.57 -53.43 25.41
C ASP A 607 52.60 -53.38 24.21
N GLY A 608 52.87 -52.46 23.27
CA GLY A 608 52.38 -52.50 21.87
C GLY A 608 51.17 -51.60 21.56
N ILE A 609 51.33 -50.33 21.16
CA ILE A 609 51.60 -49.83 19.79
C ILE A 609 50.43 -49.99 18.78
N LEU A 610 49.88 -48.82 18.40
CA LEU A 610 49.26 -48.39 17.12
C LEU A 610 48.09 -49.20 16.48
N THR A 611 46.94 -48.55 16.26
CA THR A 611 46.44 -48.05 14.93
C THR A 611 44.90 -47.86 14.89
N GLU A 612 44.50 -46.61 14.65
CA GLU A 612 43.66 -46.09 13.54
C GLU A 612 42.64 -47.01 12.79
N ASN A 613 41.34 -46.66 12.84
CA ASN A 613 40.41 -46.40 11.70
C ASN A 613 38.94 -46.44 12.17
N LYS A 614 38.15 -45.36 12.00
CA LYS A 614 37.27 -45.08 10.83
C LYS A 614 36.41 -46.27 10.39
N HIS A 615 35.10 -46.19 10.68
CA HIS A 615 34.03 -46.23 9.68
C HIS A 615 32.72 -45.68 10.24
#